data_AF-A0A0X7JZ01-F1
#
_entry.id   AF-A0A0X7JZ01-F1
#
_cell.length_a   1.000
_cell.length_b   1.000
_cell.length_c   1.000
_cell.angle_alpha   90.00
_cell.angle_beta   90.00
_cell.angle_gamma   90.00
#
_symmetry.space_group_name_H-M   'P 1'
#
loop_
_entity.id
_entity.type
_entity.pdbx_description
1 polymer ?
#
loop_
_entity_poly.entity_id
_entity_poly.type
_entity_poly.pdbx_seq_one_letter_code
_entity_poly.pdbx_strand_id
1 'polypeptide(L)'
;MLIEFDINMNDAETLLRHCTEHQPNTEDFRENARLKEALQTLAEALHDAMRPAPHRAESSETIEPQLLKAAVRLFGDSASAMSWLSRPLAALGQKSPRDVPNEEAMTLILRIEHGIVA
;
A
#
# COMPACT_ATOMS: atom_id res chain seq x y z
N MET A 1 5.62 19.71 -14.81
CA MET A 1 4.30 20.26 -14.44
C MET A 1 3.53 19.12 -13.78
N LEU A 2 3.07 19.32 -12.55
CA LEU A 2 2.27 18.34 -11.82
C LEU A 2 0.80 18.77 -11.94
N ILE A 3 -0.08 17.87 -12.38
CA ILE A 3 -1.52 18.12 -12.49
C ILE A 3 -2.17 17.16 -11.50
N GLU A 4 -2.99 17.69 -10.60
CA GLU A 4 -3.78 16.92 -9.64
C GLU A 4 -5.22 16.78 -10.16
N PHE A 5 -5.76 15.57 -10.05
CA PHE A 5 -7.13 15.25 -10.46
C PHE A 5 -7.91 14.77 -9.25
N ASP A 6 -8.98 15.48 -8.90
CA ASP A 6 -9.96 15.03 -7.92
C ASP A 6 -11.12 14.38 -8.70
N ILE A 7 -11.04 13.06 -8.88
CA ILE A 7 -12.00 12.25 -9.63
C ILE A 7 -12.42 11.04 -8.81
N ASN A 8 -13.68 10.64 -8.92
CA ASN A 8 -14.16 9.43 -8.26
C ASN A 8 -13.73 8.17 -9.02
N MET A 9 -13.91 6.99 -8.41
CA MET A 9 -13.49 5.70 -8.98
C MET A 9 -14.14 5.41 -10.35
N ASN A 10 -15.43 5.69 -10.51
CA ASN A 10 -16.16 5.43 -11.76
C ASN A 10 -15.67 6.33 -12.91
N ASP A 11 -15.38 7.58 -12.60
CA ASP A 11 -14.84 8.54 -13.56
C ASP A 11 -13.38 8.19 -13.90
N ALA A 12 -12.59 7.74 -12.92
CA ALA A 12 -11.23 7.24 -13.14
C ALA A 12 -11.22 6.01 -14.06
N GLU A 13 -12.12 5.04 -13.85
CA GLU A 13 -12.29 3.88 -14.72
C GLU A 13 -12.73 4.27 -16.14
N THR A 14 -13.67 5.21 -16.23
CA THR A 14 -14.15 5.72 -17.53
C THR A 14 -13.04 6.43 -18.29
N LEU A 15 -12.26 7.28 -17.61
CA LEU A 15 -11.13 8.00 -18.18
C LEU A 15 -10.02 7.02 -18.61
N LEU A 16 -9.72 6.04 -17.78
CA LEU A 16 -8.72 5.01 -18.09
C LEU A 16 -9.08 4.26 -19.37
N ARG A 17 -10.35 3.83 -19.52
CA ARG A 17 -10.84 3.20 -20.75
C ARG A 17 -10.71 4.13 -21.96
N HIS A 18 -11.00 5.42 -21.78
CA HIS A 18 -10.83 6.38 -22.86
C HIS A 18 -9.35 6.51 -23.27
N CYS A 19 -8.42 6.56 -22.31
CA CYS A 19 -6.99 6.63 -22.61
C CYS A 19 -6.46 5.40 -23.36
N THR A 20 -7.04 4.22 -23.16
CA THR A 20 -6.61 2.98 -23.83
C THR A 20 -7.26 2.77 -25.20
N GLU A 21 -8.52 3.18 -25.37
CA GLU A 21 -9.26 3.01 -26.62
C GLU A 21 -9.05 4.17 -27.61
N HIS A 22 -8.75 5.38 -27.11
CA HIS A 22 -8.60 6.55 -27.97
C HIS A 22 -7.34 6.45 -28.82
N GLN A 23 -7.53 6.56 -30.14
CA GLN A 23 -6.44 6.57 -31.10
C GLN A 23 -6.33 7.97 -31.73
N PRO A 24 -5.23 8.71 -31.46
CA PRO A 24 -4.97 9.98 -32.10
C PRO A 24 -4.92 9.81 -33.62
N ASN A 25 -5.77 10.54 -34.34
CA ASN A 25 -5.82 10.50 -35.80
C ASN A 25 -5.81 11.93 -36.38
N THR A 26 -4.74 12.65 -36.07
CA THR A 26 -4.44 13.96 -36.65
C THR A 26 -3.58 13.76 -37.90
N GLU A 27 -3.54 14.74 -38.81
CA GLU A 27 -2.68 14.70 -40.00
C GLU A 27 -1.17 14.76 -39.66
N ASP A 28 -0.81 15.17 -38.43
CA ASP A 28 0.57 15.17 -37.93
C ASP A 28 0.90 13.89 -37.14
N PHE A 29 1.75 13.04 -37.75
CA PHE A 29 2.23 11.81 -37.12
C PHE A 29 3.04 12.03 -35.84
N ARG A 30 3.75 13.15 -35.72
CA ARG A 30 4.56 13.48 -34.53
C ARG A 30 3.66 13.86 -33.38
N GLU A 31 2.61 14.62 -33.67
CA GLU A 31 1.59 14.98 -32.69
C GLU A 31 0.86 13.72 -32.20
N ASN A 32 0.46 12.84 -33.12
CA ASN A 32 -0.17 11.56 -32.76
C ASN A 32 0.74 10.71 -31.84
N ALA A 33 2.05 10.65 -32.12
CA ALA A 33 2.99 9.91 -31.28
C ALA A 33 3.10 10.50 -29.87
N ARG A 34 3.22 11.83 -29.76
CA ARG A 34 3.28 12.53 -28.46
C ARG A 34 1.99 12.37 -27.67
N LEU A 35 0.84 12.47 -28.33
CA LEU A 35 -0.45 12.33 -27.67
C LEU A 35 -0.65 10.89 -27.18
N LYS A 36 -0.23 9.90 -27.97
CA LYS A 36 -0.25 8.49 -27.56
C LYS A 36 0.62 8.25 -26.33
N GLU A 37 1.83 8.80 -26.30
CA GLU A 37 2.73 8.70 -25.14
C GLU A 37 2.10 9.32 -23.89
N ALA A 38 1.53 10.53 -24.01
CA ALA A 38 0.88 11.21 -22.91
C ALA A 38 -0.34 10.43 -22.36
N LEU A 39 -1.16 9.86 -23.24
CA LEU A 39 -2.30 9.01 -22.86
C LEU A 39 -1.84 7.74 -22.15
N GLN A 40 -0.73 7.14 -22.59
CA GLN A 40 -0.17 5.96 -21.95
C GLN A 40 0.35 6.29 -20.55
N THR A 41 1.10 7.38 -20.37
CA THR A 41 1.56 7.83 -19.05
C THR A 41 0.38 8.13 -18.11
N LEU A 42 -0.70 8.73 -18.62
CA LEU A 42 -1.90 8.99 -17.83
C LEU A 42 -2.60 7.68 -17.41
N ALA A 43 -2.74 6.73 -18.32
CA ALA A 43 -3.32 5.42 -18.03
C ALA A 43 -2.53 4.66 -16.95
N GLU A 44 -1.19 4.70 -17.01
CA GLU A 44 -0.32 4.09 -16.00
C GLU A 44 -0.52 4.74 -14.62
N ALA A 45 -0.58 6.07 -14.56
CA ALA A 45 -0.81 6.80 -13.31
C ALA A 45 -2.20 6.51 -12.72
N LEU A 46 -3.25 6.45 -13.56
CA LEU A 46 -4.60 6.09 -13.14
C LEU A 46 -4.65 4.65 -12.62
N HIS A 47 -4.02 3.70 -13.31
CA HIS A 47 -3.93 2.32 -12.84
C HIS A 47 -3.24 2.20 -11.49
N ASP A 48 -2.15 2.94 -11.26
CA ASP A 48 -1.43 2.91 -9.98
C ASP A 48 -2.25 3.54 -8.85
N ALA A 49 -2.97 4.63 -9.14
CA ALA A 49 -3.86 5.28 -8.17
C ALA A 49 -5.12 4.47 -7.85
N MET A 50 -5.67 3.76 -8.84
CA MET A 50 -6.83 2.87 -8.68
C MET A 50 -6.46 1.52 -8.08
N ARG A 51 -5.18 1.11 -8.18
CA ARG A 51 -4.71 -0.09 -7.53
C ARG A 51 -5.01 0.08 -6.03
N PRO A 52 -5.77 -0.85 -5.42
CA PRO A 52 -5.96 -0.80 -3.98
C PRO A 52 -4.56 -0.72 -3.37
N ALA A 53 -4.31 0.33 -2.59
CA ALA A 53 -3.01 0.55 -1.99
C ALA A 53 -2.51 -0.77 -1.39
N PRO A 54 -1.22 -1.12 -1.54
CA PRO A 54 -0.66 -2.26 -0.81
C PRO A 54 -0.82 -2.15 0.71
N HIS A 55 -1.31 -1.00 1.21
CA HIS A 55 -1.52 -0.70 2.62
C HIS A 55 -2.90 -0.08 2.88
N ARG A 56 -3.95 -0.87 2.69
CA ARG A 56 -5.07 -0.83 3.63
C ARG A 56 -5.34 -2.26 4.05
N ALA A 57 -4.75 -2.63 5.18
CA ALA A 57 -4.86 -3.93 5.81
C ALA A 57 -6.35 -4.30 6.05
N GLU A 58 -6.95 -4.94 5.06
CA GLU A 58 -8.19 -5.70 5.20
C GLU A 58 -7.85 -7.16 4.90
N SER A 59 -7.20 -7.81 5.86
CA SER A 59 -7.30 -9.26 6.09
C SER A 59 -6.78 -9.58 7.49
N SER A 60 -7.57 -9.13 8.46
CA SER A 60 -7.66 -9.69 9.81
C SER A 60 -8.00 -11.18 9.70
N GLU A 61 -6.99 -12.07 9.67
CA GLU A 61 -7.13 -13.45 10.14
C GLU A 61 -5.81 -14.22 10.18
N THR A 62 -4.81 -13.84 9.39
CA THR A 62 -3.51 -14.54 9.37
C THR A 62 -2.41 -13.62 9.86
N ILE A 63 -1.88 -13.89 11.07
CA ILE A 63 -0.65 -13.23 11.55
C ILE A 63 0.43 -13.47 10.51
N GLU A 64 1.02 -12.38 9.99
CA GLU A 64 2.02 -12.49 8.95
C GLU A 64 3.20 -13.35 9.44
N PRO A 65 3.60 -14.42 8.72
CA PRO A 65 4.58 -15.38 9.22
C PRO A 65 5.92 -14.74 9.61
N GLN A 66 6.30 -13.67 8.91
CA GLN A 66 7.51 -12.91 9.20
C GLN A 66 7.41 -12.14 10.52
N LEU A 67 6.24 -11.56 10.81
CA LEU A 67 5.98 -10.85 12.06
C LEU A 67 6.05 -11.80 13.27
N LEU A 68 5.44 -12.98 13.16
CA LEU A 68 5.53 -14.01 14.20
C LEU A 68 6.98 -14.45 14.41
N LYS A 69 7.73 -14.73 13.34
CA LYS A 69 9.13 -15.13 13.43
C LYS A 69 10.00 -14.06 14.10
N ALA A 70 9.78 -12.79 13.80
CA ALA A 70 10.49 -11.69 14.43
C ALA A 70 10.15 -11.56 15.91
N ALA A 71 8.87 -11.67 16.28
CA ALA A 71 8.44 -11.65 17.68
C ALA A 71 9.00 -12.85 18.47
N VAL A 72 9.04 -14.05 17.88
CA VAL A 72 9.66 -15.24 18.50
C VAL A 72 11.15 -15.03 18.73
N ARG A 73 11.86 -14.36 17.83
CA ARG A 73 13.28 -14.02 18.05
C ARG A 73 13.48 -13.04 19.21
N LEU A 74 12.54 -12.13 19.41
CA LEU A 74 12.58 -11.13 20.48
C LEU A 74 12.26 -11.73 21.86
N PHE A 75 11.21 -12.55 21.94
CA PHE A 75 10.70 -13.10 23.20
C PHE A 75 11.22 -14.51 23.53
N GLY A 76 11.86 -15.19 22.57
CA GLY A 76 12.46 -16.52 22.73
C GLY A 76 11.50 -17.69 22.52
N ASP A 77 10.19 -17.47 22.61
CA ASP A 77 9.18 -18.52 22.43
C ASP A 77 7.91 -18.04 21.70
N SER A 78 7.19 -19.01 21.14
CA SER A 78 5.98 -18.76 20.33
C SER A 78 4.79 -18.30 21.16
N ALA A 79 4.63 -18.77 22.40
CA ALA A 79 3.49 -18.43 23.24
C ALA A 79 3.57 -16.98 23.72
N SER A 80 4.75 -16.54 24.14
CA SER A 80 5.02 -15.15 24.52
C SER A 80 4.89 -14.21 23.32
N ALA A 81 5.40 -14.61 22.15
CA ALA A 81 5.23 -13.86 20.91
C ALA A 81 3.75 -13.68 20.55
N MET A 82 2.95 -14.75 20.55
CA MET A 82 1.51 -14.66 20.24
C MET A 82 0.73 -13.85 21.26
N SER A 83 1.05 -14.00 22.55
CA SER A 83 0.45 -13.21 23.63
C SER A 83 0.73 -11.72 23.43
N TRP A 84 1.97 -11.36 23.09
CA TRP A 84 2.34 -9.98 22.80
C TRP A 84 1.68 -9.43 21.53
N LEU A 85 1.66 -10.19 20.43
CA LEU A 85 1.04 -9.79 19.16
C LEU A 85 -0.48 -9.60 19.26
N SER A 86 -1.11 -10.27 20.22
CA SER A 86 -2.55 -10.16 20.48
C SER A 86 -2.90 -9.17 21.59
N ARG A 87 -1.89 -8.57 22.24
CA ARG A 87 -2.10 -7.60 23.32
C ARG A 87 -2.18 -6.18 22.73
N PRO A 88 -3.19 -5.39 23.09
CA PRO A 88 -3.25 -3.98 22.70
C PRO A 88 -2.06 -3.21 23.26
N LEU A 89 -1.41 -2.39 22.42
CA LEU A 89 -0.27 -1.56 22.82
C LEU A 89 -0.59 -0.08 22.68
N ALA A 90 -0.20 0.72 23.67
CA ALA A 90 -0.36 2.17 23.63
C ALA A 90 0.42 2.81 22.47
N ALA A 91 1.59 2.25 22.12
CA ALA A 91 2.41 2.68 20.99
C ALA A 91 1.71 2.54 19.63
N LEU A 92 0.65 1.72 19.53
CA LEU A 92 -0.17 1.50 18.33
C LEU A 92 -1.57 2.14 18.44
N GLY A 93 -1.76 3.06 19.40
CA GLY A 93 -3.07 3.66 19.63
C GLY A 93 -4.11 2.65 20.11
N GLN A 94 -3.73 1.74 21.02
CA GLN A 94 -4.59 0.67 21.57
C GLN A 94 -4.96 -0.43 20.57
N LYS A 95 -4.20 -0.58 19.49
CA LYS A 95 -4.33 -1.72 18.58
C LYS A 95 -3.32 -2.80 18.93
N SER A 96 -3.63 -4.04 18.56
CA SER A 96 -2.68 -5.15 18.70
C SER A 96 -1.72 -5.13 17.52
N PRO A 97 -0.44 -5.55 17.69
CA PRO A 97 0.52 -5.64 16.59
C PRO A 97 0.08 -6.47 15.39
N ARG A 98 -0.83 -7.44 15.59
CA ARG A 98 -1.42 -8.24 14.49
C ARG A 98 -2.49 -7.49 13.68
N ASP A 99 -3.06 -6.42 14.24
CA ASP A 99 -4.19 -5.66 13.68
C ASP A 99 -3.71 -4.38 12.96
N VAL A 100 -2.40 -4.17 12.88
CA VAL A 100 -1.74 -3.02 12.23
C VAL A 100 -0.90 -3.48 11.04
N PRO A 101 -0.54 -2.58 10.11
CA PRO A 101 0.32 -2.93 8.98
C PRO A 101 1.65 -3.53 9.44
N ASN A 102 2.13 -4.53 8.70
CA ASN A 102 3.34 -5.27 9.04
C ASN A 102 4.59 -4.37 9.16
N GLU A 103 4.70 -3.32 8.34
CA GLU A 103 5.78 -2.34 8.45
C GLU A 103 5.80 -1.63 9.80
N GLU A 104 4.62 -1.25 10.31
CA GLU A 104 4.44 -0.59 11.60
C GLU A 104 4.76 -1.55 12.76
N ALA A 105 4.26 -2.79 12.67
CA ALA A 105 4.53 -3.84 13.64
C ALA A 105 6.03 -4.22 13.69
N MET A 106 6.69 -4.30 12.54
CA MET A 106 8.12 -4.61 12.44
C MET A 106 8.98 -3.48 12.99
N THR A 107 8.60 -2.22 12.72
CA THR A 107 9.27 -1.04 13.29
C THR A 107 9.24 -1.08 14.82
N LEU A 108 8.15 -1.55 15.42
CA LEU A 108 8.08 -1.73 16.88
C LEU A 108 9.01 -2.83 17.39
N ILE A 109 9.09 -3.96 16.69
CA ILE A 109 10.02 -5.03 17.08
C ILE A 109 11.46 -4.52 17.06
N LEU A 110 11.86 -3.78 16.02
CA LEU A 110 13.18 -3.16 15.93
C LEU A 110 13.42 -2.17 17.07
N ARG A 111 12.42 -1.34 17.40
CA ARG A 111 12.54 -0.40 18.54
C ARG A 111 12.77 -1.13 19.85
N ILE A 112 12.05 -2.22 20.10
CA ILE A 112 12.22 -3.02 21.32
C ILE A 112 13.57 -3.75 21.32
N GLU A 113 13.99 -4.31 20.18
CA GLU A 113 15.31 -4.95 20.00
C GLU A 113 16.46 -3.97 20.29
N HIS A 114 16.30 -2.71 19.90
CA HIS A 114 17.26 -1.64 20.18
C HIS A 114 17.10 -0.97 21.56
N GLY A 115 16.22 -1.48 22.43
CA GLY A 115 16.05 -0.99 23.81
C GLY A 115 15.28 0.33 23.94
N ILE A 116 14.61 0.78 22.87
CA ILE A 116 13.77 1.98 22.88
C ILE A 116 12.37 1.58 23.35
N VAL A 117 12.18 1.61 24.66
CA VAL A 117 10.87 1.37 25.28
C VAL A 117 9.98 2.60 25.06
N ALA A 118 8.79 2.39 24.51
CA ALA A 118 7.69 3.35 24.49
C ALA A 118 6.73 3.08 25.66
#